data_AF-A0A328B4V2-F1
#
_entry.id   AF-A0A328B4V2-F1
#
_cell.length_a   1.000
_cell.length_b   1.000
_cell.length_c   1.000
_cell.angle_alpha   90.00
_cell.angle_beta   90.00
_cell.angle_gamma   90.00
#
_symmetry.space_group_name_H-M   'P 1'
#
loop_
_entity.id
_entity.type
_entity.pdbx_description
1 polymer ?
#
loop_
_entity_poly.entity_id
_entity_poly.type
_entity_poly.pdbx_seq_one_letter_code
_entity_poly.pdbx_strand_id
1 'polypeptide(L)'
;RTSDSSSAVAAHLQYAHMKVISNSECKRTYYSTIRDSNICVSTPAGVSTCNGDSGGPLVLASDKVQVGLTSFGSSAGCEKNYPAVFTRVTSYLDWIKEHTGI
;
A
#
# COMPACT_ATOMS: atom_id res chain seq x y z
N ARG A 1 3.30 -11.06 -6.06
CA ARG A 1 2.86 -12.46 -5.76
C ARG A 1 1.42 -12.38 -5.27
N THR A 2 0.62 -13.47 -5.30
CA THR A 2 -0.80 -13.40 -4.86
C THR A 2 -1.09 -14.08 -3.53
N SER A 3 -0.12 -14.80 -2.92
CA SER A 3 -0.27 -15.47 -1.63
C SER A 3 1.09 -15.65 -0.94
N ASP A 4 1.07 -15.93 0.36
CA ASP A 4 2.26 -16.23 1.18
C ASP A 4 2.92 -17.55 0.75
N SER A 5 2.13 -18.51 0.25
CA SER A 5 2.58 -19.81 -0.23
C SER A 5 3.16 -19.79 -1.65
N SER A 6 2.94 -18.70 -2.40
CA SER A 6 3.40 -18.63 -3.79
C SER A 6 4.91 -18.42 -3.86
N SER A 7 5.58 -19.23 -4.69
CA SER A 7 7.00 -19.09 -5.01
C SER A 7 7.25 -18.16 -6.21
N ALA A 8 6.22 -17.87 -7.03
CA ALA A 8 6.34 -17.12 -8.27
C ALA A 8 5.45 -15.87 -8.31
N VAL A 9 5.87 -14.85 -9.07
CA VAL A 9 5.02 -13.70 -9.37
C VAL A 9 3.88 -14.11 -10.32
N ALA A 10 2.77 -13.36 -10.30
CA ALA A 10 1.63 -13.65 -11.16
C ALA A 10 1.99 -13.40 -12.63
N ALA A 11 1.50 -14.26 -13.53
CA ALA A 11 1.73 -14.12 -14.98
C ALA A 11 0.97 -12.94 -15.60
N HIS A 12 -0.12 -12.51 -14.97
CA HIS A 12 -0.96 -11.40 -15.41
C HIS A 12 -1.04 -10.35 -14.30
N LEU A 13 -1.18 -9.08 -14.70
CA LEU A 13 -1.41 -7.98 -13.77
C LEU A 13 -2.65 -8.25 -12.91
N GLN A 14 -2.52 -8.03 -11.62
CA GLN A 14 -3.60 -8.18 -10.63
C GLN A 14 -3.96 -6.81 -10.06
N TYR A 15 -5.19 -6.69 -9.55
CA TYR A 15 -5.65 -5.52 -8.81
C TYR A 15 -6.67 -5.94 -7.75
N ALA A 16 -6.85 -5.10 -6.73
CA ALA A 16 -7.85 -5.31 -5.69
C ALA A 16 -8.44 -3.96 -5.26
N HIS A 17 -9.72 -3.98 -4.87
CA HIS A 17 -10.35 -2.84 -4.22
C HIS A 17 -10.13 -2.91 -2.72
N MET A 18 -9.63 -1.82 -2.15
CA MET A 18 -9.29 -1.73 -0.74
C MET A 18 -9.87 -0.47 -0.13
N LYS A 19 -10.12 -0.52 1.19
CA LYS A 19 -10.61 0.63 1.95
C LYS A 19 -9.44 1.31 2.66
N VAL A 20 -9.27 2.61 2.43
CA VAL A 20 -8.33 3.44 3.20
C VAL A 20 -8.80 3.54 4.64
N ILE A 21 -7.86 3.38 5.58
CA ILE A 21 -8.09 3.51 7.02
C ILE A 21 -7.23 4.64 7.59
N SER A 22 -7.57 5.09 8.78
CA SER A 22 -6.81 6.15 9.47
C SER A 22 -5.44 5.67 9.91
N ASN A 23 -4.47 6.58 9.98
CA ASN A 23 -3.13 6.25 10.52
C ASN A 23 -3.21 5.82 11.98
N SER A 24 -4.16 6.34 12.77
CA SER A 24 -4.37 5.91 14.16
C SER A 24 -4.86 4.46 14.27
N GLU A 25 -5.71 4.01 13.35
CA GLU A 25 -6.12 2.62 13.25
C GLU A 25 -4.93 1.72 12.85
N CYS A 26 -4.15 2.14 11.85
CA CYS A 26 -2.96 1.42 11.39
C CYS A 26 -1.87 1.28 12.46
N LYS A 27 -1.71 2.31 13.30
CA LYS A 27 -0.81 2.33 14.47
C LYS A 27 -1.15 1.25 15.51
N ARG A 28 -2.36 0.70 15.51
CA ARG A 28 -2.69 -0.46 16.38
C ARG A 28 -1.92 -1.71 15.99
N THR A 29 -1.48 -1.82 14.73
CA THR A 29 -0.67 -2.94 14.23
C THR A 29 0.82 -2.59 14.19
N TYR A 30 1.16 -1.40 13.70
CA TYR A 30 2.55 -1.04 13.38
C TYR A 30 3.16 0.02 14.33
N TYR A 31 2.44 0.44 15.36
CA TYR A 31 2.92 1.34 16.42
C TYR A 31 3.64 2.58 15.85
N SER A 32 4.87 2.84 16.29
CA SER A 32 5.67 4.00 15.92
C SER A 32 6.23 3.97 14.49
N THR A 33 6.10 2.86 13.77
CA THR A 33 6.54 2.77 12.37
C THR A 33 5.69 3.63 11.44
N ILE A 34 4.42 3.86 11.77
CA ILE A 34 3.51 4.68 10.95
C ILE A 34 3.79 6.17 11.15
N ARG A 35 4.14 6.83 10.05
CA ARG A 35 4.36 8.27 9.93
C ARG A 35 3.19 8.93 9.22
N ASP A 36 3.13 10.26 9.28
CA ASP A 36 2.10 11.03 8.57
C ASP A 36 2.25 10.94 7.04
N SER A 37 3.48 10.65 6.58
CA SER A 37 3.80 10.33 5.18
C SER A 37 3.36 8.92 4.74
N ASN A 38 2.56 8.21 5.54
CA ASN A 38 1.95 6.94 5.17
C ASN A 38 0.43 7.07 4.92
N ILE A 39 -0.07 6.20 4.03
CA ILE A 39 -1.48 5.85 3.86
C ILE A 39 -1.61 4.36 4.19
N CYS A 40 -2.62 3.97 4.96
CA CYS A 40 -2.90 2.56 5.23
C CYS A 40 -4.23 2.14 4.63
N VAL A 41 -4.33 0.86 4.28
CA VAL A 41 -5.58 0.24 3.81
C VAL A 41 -5.88 -1.03 4.60
N SER A 42 -7.16 -1.31 4.82
CA SER A 42 -7.61 -2.55 5.45
C SER A 42 -7.54 -3.72 4.47
N THR A 43 -7.12 -4.90 4.93
CA THR A 43 -6.87 -6.10 4.13
C THR A 43 -7.67 -7.32 4.63
N PRO A 44 -9.00 -7.21 4.86
CA PRO A 44 -9.79 -8.33 5.35
C PRO A 44 -9.73 -9.52 4.38
N ALA A 45 -9.85 -10.73 4.92
CA ALA A 45 -9.74 -12.00 4.18
C ALA A 45 -8.39 -12.19 3.45
N GLY A 46 -7.32 -11.54 3.93
CA GLY A 46 -5.97 -11.71 3.40
C GLY A 46 -5.72 -11.03 2.06
N VAL A 47 -6.67 -10.23 1.56
CA VAL A 47 -6.48 -9.49 0.31
C VAL A 47 -5.57 -8.29 0.58
N SER A 48 -4.30 -8.40 0.19
CA SER A 48 -3.24 -7.43 0.49
C SER A 48 -2.25 -7.29 -0.66
N THR A 49 -1.41 -6.26 -0.60
CA THR A 49 -0.17 -6.21 -1.39
C THR A 49 0.81 -7.27 -0.88
N CYS A 50 1.55 -7.92 -1.76
CA CYS A 50 2.51 -8.95 -1.41
C CYS A 50 3.89 -8.73 -2.05
N ASN A 51 4.80 -9.67 -1.82
CA ASN A 51 6.16 -9.61 -2.38
C ASN A 51 6.12 -9.45 -3.91
N GLY A 52 6.84 -8.44 -4.41
CA GLY A 52 6.87 -8.06 -5.82
C GLY A 52 5.93 -6.91 -6.20
N ASP A 53 5.06 -6.46 -5.31
CA ASP A 53 4.12 -5.35 -5.60
C ASP A 53 4.66 -3.98 -5.13
N SER A 54 5.86 -3.93 -4.53
CA SER A 54 6.52 -2.72 -4.04
C SER A 54 6.63 -1.66 -5.15
N GLY A 55 6.26 -0.41 -4.83
CA GLY A 55 6.19 0.69 -5.79
C GLY A 55 4.92 0.74 -6.64
N GLY A 56 4.07 -0.30 -6.61
CA GLY A 56 2.79 -0.31 -7.31
C GLY A 56 1.82 0.79 -6.83
N PRO A 57 0.91 1.28 -7.69
CA PRO A 57 0.09 2.45 -7.38
C PRO A 57 -1.12 2.10 -6.51
N LEU A 58 -1.44 2.99 -5.56
CA LEU A 58 -2.77 3.07 -4.93
C LEU A 58 -3.54 4.23 -5.55
N VAL A 59 -4.65 3.90 -6.21
CA VAL A 59 -5.42 4.85 -7.03
C VAL A 59 -6.85 4.97 -6.49
N LEU A 60 -7.35 6.19 -6.36
CA LEU A 60 -8.75 6.43 -6.01
C LEU A 60 -9.68 5.93 -7.12
N ALA A 61 -10.70 5.18 -6.74
CA ALA A 61 -11.64 4.61 -7.70
C ALA A 61 -12.48 5.68 -8.42
N SER A 62 -12.74 6.81 -7.75
CA SER A 62 -13.61 7.91 -8.19
C SER A 62 -13.05 8.72 -9.35
N ASP A 63 -11.82 9.22 -9.22
CA ASP A 63 -11.20 10.21 -10.12
C ASP A 63 -9.87 9.73 -10.71
N LYS A 64 -9.47 8.49 -10.42
CA LYS A 64 -8.22 7.87 -10.88
C LYS A 64 -6.96 8.61 -10.44
N VAL A 65 -7.05 9.39 -9.36
CA VAL A 65 -5.86 10.05 -8.78
C VAL A 65 -5.03 9.01 -8.02
N GLN A 66 -3.73 8.94 -8.34
CA GLN A 66 -2.77 8.13 -7.59
C GLN A 66 -2.44 8.84 -6.27
N VAL A 67 -2.80 8.21 -5.15
CA VAL A 67 -2.62 8.76 -3.81
C VAL A 67 -1.50 8.07 -3.04
N GLY A 68 -1.11 6.87 -3.47
CA GLY A 68 -0.07 6.12 -2.78
C GLY A 68 0.79 5.23 -3.67
N LEU A 69 1.87 4.74 -3.07
CA LEU A 69 2.79 3.75 -3.64
C LEU A 69 2.99 2.63 -2.63
N THR A 70 2.84 1.37 -3.02
CA THR A 70 3.04 0.21 -2.14
C THR A 70 4.40 0.30 -1.46
N SER A 71 4.42 0.30 -0.12
CA SER A 71 5.64 0.46 0.66
C SER A 71 5.98 -0.80 1.43
N PHE A 72 5.18 -1.15 2.44
CA PHE A 72 5.43 -2.33 3.27
C PHE A 72 4.13 -2.94 3.81
N GLY A 73 4.23 -4.18 4.25
CA GLY A 73 3.18 -4.90 4.95
C GLY A 73 3.73 -5.62 6.18
N SER A 74 2.96 -6.54 6.74
CA SER A 74 3.40 -7.33 7.89
C SER A 74 4.52 -8.30 7.50
N SER A 75 5.53 -8.43 8.37
CA SER A 75 6.56 -9.47 8.25
C SER A 75 5.99 -10.88 8.44
N ALA A 76 4.81 -11.02 9.03
CA ALA A 76 4.13 -12.30 9.20
C ALA A 76 3.50 -12.84 7.90
N GLY A 77 3.42 -12.03 6.84
CA GLY A 77 2.82 -12.39 5.55
C GLY A 77 1.75 -11.41 5.08
N CYS A 78 1.43 -11.48 3.79
CA CYS A 78 0.42 -10.65 3.14
C CYS A 78 -1.01 -11.16 3.36
N GLU A 79 -1.22 -12.43 3.73
CA GLU A 79 -2.56 -13.01 3.94
C GLU A 79 -3.03 -12.98 5.41
N LYS A 80 -2.37 -12.17 6.26
CA LYS A 80 -2.58 -12.15 7.72
C LYS A 80 -3.62 -11.14 8.22
N ASN A 81 -4.38 -10.52 7.32
CA ASN A 81 -5.35 -9.45 7.63
C ASN A 81 -4.74 -8.18 8.28
N TYR A 82 -3.41 -8.03 8.23
CA TYR A 82 -2.75 -6.82 8.71
C TYR A 82 -2.79 -5.74 7.63
N PRO A 83 -3.00 -4.46 8.01
CA PRO A 83 -3.11 -3.37 7.04
C PRO A 83 -1.90 -3.31 6.09
N ALA A 84 -2.14 -3.01 4.82
CA ALA A 84 -1.04 -2.70 3.91
C ALA A 84 -0.72 -1.20 3.99
N VAL A 85 0.57 -0.87 3.92
CA VAL A 85 1.08 0.49 4.10
C VAL A 85 1.69 1.01 2.81
N PHE A 86 1.26 2.21 2.43
CA PHE A 86 1.66 2.92 1.23
C PHE A 86 2.37 4.22 1.61
N THR A 87 3.31 4.64 0.77
CA THR A 87 3.84 6.02 0.80
C THR A 87 2.72 6.97 0.39
N ARG A 88 2.52 8.06 1.14
CA ARG A 88 1.54 9.11 0.83
C ARG A 88 2.11 10.05 -0.23
N VAL A 89 1.59 9.99 -1.46
CA VAL A 89 2.09 10.83 -2.58
C VAL A 89 2.02 12.32 -2.24
N THR A 90 0.95 12.76 -1.55
CA THR A 90 0.78 14.17 -1.18
C THR A 90 1.86 14.72 -0.26
N SER A 91 2.60 13.86 0.47
CA SER A 91 3.74 14.27 1.30
C SER A 91 5.01 14.55 0.51
N TYR A 92 5.05 14.20 -0.78
CA TYR A 92 6.24 14.30 -1.63
C TYR A 92 5.99 15.12 -2.90
N LEU A 93 4.88 15.85 -3.00
CA LEU A 93 4.54 16.63 -4.21
C LEU A 93 5.62 17.65 -4.55
N ASP A 94 6.18 18.34 -3.56
CA ASP A 94 7.24 19.32 -3.79
C ASP A 94 8.48 18.67 -4.40
N TRP A 95 8.90 17.52 -3.85
CA TRP A 95 10.02 16.74 -4.38
C TRP A 95 9.74 16.23 -5.80
N ILE A 96 8.51 15.72 -6.06
CA ILE A 96 8.10 15.27 -7.39
C ILE A 96 8.17 16.43 -8.39
N LYS A 97 7.61 17.59 -8.02
CA LYS A 97 7.62 18.81 -8.82
C LYS A 97 9.03 19.27 -9.15
N GLU A 98 9.91 19.29 -8.15
CA GLU A 98 11.32 19.65 -8.31
C GLU A 98 12.05 18.77 -9.34
N HIS A 99 11.75 17.46 -9.37
CA HIS A 99 12.46 16.49 -10.21
C HIS A 99 11.82 16.25 -11.58
N THR A 100 10.57 16.64 -11.77
CA THR A 100 9.81 16.35 -13.00
C THR A 100 9.34 17.61 -13.74
N GLY A 101 9.31 18.76 -13.07
CA GLY A 101 8.89 20.04 -13.66
C GLY A 101 7.38 20.22 -13.84
N ILE A 102 6.55 19.35 -13.24
CA ILE A 102 5.08 19.50 -13.20
C ILE A 102 4.62 20.29 -11.97
#